data_AF-A0A927S5V0-F1
#
_entry.id   AF-A0A927S5V0-F1
#
_cell.length_a   1.000
_cell.length_b   1.000
_cell.length_c   1.000
_cell.angle_alpha   90.00
_cell.angle_beta   90.00
_cell.angle_gamma   90.00
#
_symmetry.space_group_name_H-M   'P 1'
#
loop_
_entity.id
_entity.type
_entity.pdbx_description
1 polymer ?
#
loop_
_entity_poly.entity_id
_entity_poly.type
_entity_poly.pdbx_seq_one_letter_code
_entity_poly.pdbx_strand_id
1 'polypeptide(L)'
;MSRYTQGMQSVPPVMNQKGQKVLLIVCAVLLLGCVALGSVVGHTAVFKSNTDKQLSQRMLNCVSDAIAEVNRMSSVVSSGTATRLGVVRQYVYCMDQMNQISISLHGSSGRLAPQEAFDALYNDIEAFETLTQTATSSTLDVRTLLLTHLTNLQMLLSEGR
;
A
#
# COMPACT_ATOMS: atom_id res chain seq x y z
N MET A 1 -10.27 -84.58 0.00
CA MET A 1 -9.91 -84.10 -1.35
C MET A 1 -11.21 -83.88 -2.11
N SER A 2 -11.55 -82.77 -2.74
CA SER A 2 -10.83 -81.56 -3.12
C SER A 2 -11.77 -80.37 -3.07
N ARG A 3 -11.18 -79.20 -2.86
CA ARG A 3 -11.79 -77.91 -2.55
C ARG A 3 -12.50 -77.31 -3.77
N TYR A 4 -13.66 -76.71 -3.53
CA TYR A 4 -14.27 -75.74 -4.43
C TYR A 4 -13.38 -74.49 -4.47
N THR A 5 -12.63 -74.31 -5.56
CA THR A 5 -11.91 -73.07 -5.83
C THR A 5 -12.82 -72.16 -6.64
N GLN A 6 -13.50 -71.27 -5.93
CA GLN A 6 -14.32 -70.20 -6.50
C GLN A 6 -13.38 -69.07 -6.95
N GLY A 7 -12.96 -69.12 -8.22
CA GLY A 7 -12.22 -68.03 -8.85
C GLY A 7 -13.14 -66.84 -9.07
N MET A 8 -13.09 -65.88 -8.14
CA MET A 8 -13.79 -64.61 -8.20
C MET A 8 -13.20 -63.79 -9.35
N GLN A 9 -13.77 -63.89 -10.55
CA GLN A 9 -13.49 -62.97 -11.66
C GLN A 9 -13.99 -61.59 -11.27
N SER A 10 -13.08 -60.65 -11.05
CA SER A 10 -13.39 -59.23 -10.96
C SER A 10 -13.93 -58.77 -12.32
N VAL A 11 -15.26 -58.69 -12.43
CA VAL A 11 -15.93 -58.04 -13.55
C VAL A 11 -15.53 -56.57 -13.51
N PRO A 12 -14.76 -56.05 -14.50
CA PRO A 12 -14.50 -54.62 -14.55
C PRO A 12 -15.85 -53.91 -14.71
N PRO A 13 -16.13 -52.82 -13.97
CA PRO A 13 -17.37 -52.10 -14.15
C PRO A 13 -17.46 -51.67 -15.61
N VAL A 14 -18.49 -52.14 -16.32
CA VAL A 14 -18.81 -51.71 -17.68
C VAL A 14 -19.32 -50.27 -17.56
N MET A 15 -18.37 -49.35 -17.50
CA MET A 15 -18.64 -47.94 -17.39
C MET A 15 -19.29 -47.52 -18.70
N ASN A 16 -20.51 -46.99 -18.60
CA ASN A 16 -21.28 -46.51 -19.75
C ASN A 16 -20.42 -45.51 -20.53
N GLN A 17 -19.95 -45.87 -21.74
CA GLN A 17 -19.00 -45.08 -22.53
C GLN A 17 -19.48 -43.63 -22.73
N LYS A 18 -20.80 -43.41 -22.75
CA LYS A 18 -21.40 -42.07 -22.82
C LYS A 18 -21.17 -41.27 -21.54
N GLY A 19 -21.31 -41.89 -20.36
CA GLY A 19 -21.04 -41.26 -19.06
C GLY A 19 -19.57 -40.92 -18.85
N GLN A 20 -18.65 -41.78 -19.30
CA GLN A 20 -17.20 -41.51 -19.23
C GLN A 20 -16.78 -40.34 -20.13
N LYS A 21 -17.36 -40.23 -21.33
CA LYS A 21 -17.13 -39.09 -22.24
C LYS A 21 -17.68 -37.78 -21.67
N VAL A 22 -18.87 -37.79 -21.08
CA VAL A 22 -19.46 -36.62 -20.42
C VAL A 22 -18.61 -36.17 -19.23
N LEU A 23 -18.17 -37.11 -18.38
CA LEU A 23 -17.28 -36.81 -17.25
C LEU A 23 -15.96 -36.16 -17.72
N LEU A 24 -15.35 -36.69 -18.79
CA LEU A 24 -14.12 -36.13 -19.35
C LEU A 24 -14.30 -34.70 -19.86
N ILE A 25 -15.41 -34.42 -20.54
CA ILE A 25 -15.72 -33.07 -21.05
C ILE A 25 -15.92 -32.10 -19.87
N VAL A 26 -16.65 -32.51 -18.83
CA VAL A 26 -16.86 -31.69 -17.63
C VAL A 26 -15.54 -31.41 -16.92
N CYS A 27 -14.67 -32.41 -16.76
CA CYS A 27 -13.33 -32.21 -16.21
C CYS A 27 -12.47 -31.27 -17.05
N ALA A 28 -12.51 -31.39 -18.38
CA ALA A 28 -11.77 -30.51 -19.28
C ALA A 28 -12.25 -29.06 -19.19
N VAL A 29 -13.57 -28.83 -19.13
CA VAL A 29 -14.16 -27.49 -18.96
C VAL A 29 -13.79 -26.90 -17.59
N LEU A 30 -13.86 -27.70 -16.52
CA LEU A 30 -13.45 -27.25 -15.18
C LEU A 30 -11.97 -26.89 -15.12
N LEU A 31 -11.08 -27.69 -15.74
CA LEU A 31 -9.65 -27.38 -15.80
C LEU A 31 -9.38 -26.10 -16.58
N LEU A 32 -10.02 -25.92 -17.74
CA LEU A 32 -9.90 -24.67 -18.50
C LEU A 32 -10.42 -23.47 -17.70
N GLY A 33 -11.53 -23.64 -16.99
CA GLY A 33 -12.07 -22.63 -16.08
C GLY A 33 -11.10 -22.27 -14.94
N CYS A 34 -10.51 -23.27 -14.29
CA CYS A 34 -9.52 -23.07 -13.23
C CYS A 34 -8.26 -22.35 -13.74
N VAL A 35 -7.76 -22.68 -14.93
CA VAL A 35 -6.59 -22.01 -15.52
C VAL A 35 -6.91 -20.56 -15.88
N ALA A 36 -8.09 -20.30 -16.46
CA ALA A 36 -8.53 -18.95 -16.78
C ALA A 36 -8.73 -18.08 -15.53
N LEU A 37 -9.33 -18.62 -14.47
CA LEU A 37 -9.49 -17.90 -13.20
C LEU A 37 -8.14 -17.69 -12.50
N GLY A 38 -7.27 -18.71 -12.51
CA GLY A 38 -5.95 -18.65 -11.89
C GLY A 38 -5.04 -17.59 -12.51
N SER A 39 -5.08 -17.43 -13.85
CA SER A 39 -4.30 -16.39 -14.54
C SER A 39 -4.79 -14.98 -14.23
N VAL A 40 -6.11 -14.76 -14.20
CA VAL A 40 -6.71 -13.47 -13.84
C VAL A 40 -6.37 -13.09 -12.39
N VAL A 41 -6.57 -14.00 -11.44
CA VAL A 41 -6.28 -13.74 -10.02
C VAL A 41 -4.79 -13.48 -9.80
N GLY A 42 -3.92 -14.27 -10.43
CA GLY A 42 -2.47 -14.08 -10.37
C GLY A 42 -2.03 -12.69 -10.86
N HIS A 43 -2.61 -12.21 -11.95
CA HIS A 43 -2.31 -10.87 -12.48
C HIS A 43 -2.79 -9.75 -11.54
N THR A 44 -3.96 -9.90 -10.91
CA THR A 44 -4.46 -8.91 -9.94
C THR A 44 -3.61 -8.81 -8.68
N ALA A 45 -3.08 -9.93 -8.19
CA ALA A 45 -2.21 -9.95 -7.01
C ALA A 45 -0.86 -9.26 -7.28
N VAL A 46 -0.28 -9.50 -8.46
CA VAL A 46 0.98 -8.84 -8.89
C VAL A 46 0.76 -7.34 -9.10
N PHE A 47 -0.35 -6.95 -9.72
CA PHE A 47 -0.70 -5.54 -9.92
C PHE A 47 -0.86 -4.81 -8.57
N LYS A 48 -1.56 -5.41 -7.61
CA LYS A 48 -1.74 -4.88 -6.25
C LYS A 48 -0.38 -4.63 -5.59
N SER A 49 0.48 -5.65 -5.53
CA SER A 49 1.80 -5.52 -4.89
C SER A 49 2.70 -4.47 -5.55
N ASN A 50 2.70 -4.39 -6.87
CA ASN A 50 3.50 -3.40 -7.59
C ASN A 50 2.98 -1.98 -7.40
N THR A 51 1.66 -1.81 -7.27
CA THR A 51 1.04 -0.51 -7.02
C THR A 51 1.31 -0.05 -5.59
N ASP A 52 1.15 -0.93 -4.61
CA ASP A 52 1.46 -0.66 -3.20
C ASP A 52 2.92 -0.21 -3.02
N LYS A 53 3.86 -0.95 -3.63
CA LYS A 53 5.29 -0.59 -3.59
C LYS A 53 5.56 0.77 -4.21
N GLN A 54 4.93 1.09 -5.34
CA GLN A 54 5.13 2.38 -6.01
C GLN A 54 4.54 3.55 -5.22
N LEU A 55 3.36 3.38 -4.64
CA LEU A 55 2.73 4.42 -3.82
C LEU A 55 3.52 4.67 -2.55
N SER A 56 3.92 3.61 -1.84
CA SER A 56 4.76 3.70 -0.65
C SER A 56 6.11 4.36 -0.98
N GLN A 57 6.77 3.95 -2.05
CA GLN A 57 8.05 4.56 -2.45
C GLN A 57 7.91 6.05 -2.82
N ARG A 58 6.84 6.43 -3.53
CA ARG A 58 6.58 7.84 -3.86
C ARG A 58 6.29 8.67 -2.62
N MET A 59 5.52 8.11 -1.68
CA MET A 59 5.25 8.76 -0.41
C MET A 59 6.52 8.95 0.42
N LEU A 60 7.37 7.92 0.50
CA LEU A 60 8.70 7.99 1.13
C LEU A 60 9.59 9.06 0.52
N ASN A 61 9.59 9.19 -0.81
CA ASN A 61 10.34 10.26 -1.49
C ASN A 61 9.78 11.64 -1.09
N CYS A 62 8.46 11.83 -1.13
CA CYS A 62 7.83 13.09 -0.68
C CYS A 62 8.20 13.41 0.79
N VAL A 63 8.20 12.42 1.70
CA VAL A 63 8.64 12.60 3.10
C VAL A 63 10.10 13.03 3.18
N SER A 64 10.99 12.34 2.46
CA SER A 64 12.42 12.65 2.43
C SER A 64 12.69 14.07 1.92
N ASP A 65 11.97 14.48 0.87
CA ASP A 65 12.09 15.82 0.29
C ASP A 65 11.55 16.90 1.24
N ALA A 66 10.45 16.63 1.95
CA ALA A 66 9.94 17.50 3.01
C ALA A 66 10.95 17.67 4.15
N ILE A 67 11.54 16.58 4.63
CA ILE A 67 12.60 16.60 5.66
C ILE A 67 13.79 17.44 5.20
N ALA A 68 14.24 17.25 3.96
CA ALA A 68 15.35 18.03 3.40
C ALA A 68 15.02 19.53 3.39
N GLU A 69 13.78 19.90 3.09
CA GLU A 69 13.37 21.29 3.04
C GLU A 69 13.22 21.91 4.45
N VAL A 70 12.67 21.17 5.42
CA VAL A 70 12.62 21.59 6.83
C VAL A 70 14.02 21.74 7.44
N ASN A 71 14.94 20.84 7.08
CA ASN A 71 16.34 20.93 7.52
C ASN A 71 17.04 22.19 7.00
N ARG A 72 16.66 22.68 5.81
CA ARG A 72 17.17 23.92 5.21
C ARG A 72 16.52 25.18 5.78
N MET A 73 15.45 25.07 6.56
CA MET A 73 14.87 26.21 7.27
C MET A 73 15.74 26.59 8.47
N SER A 74 16.02 27.88 8.60
CA SER A 74 16.66 28.46 9.79
C SER A 74 15.66 28.57 10.94
N SER A 75 16.16 28.54 12.17
CA SER A 75 15.38 28.84 13.39
C SER A 75 14.94 30.32 13.48
N VAL A 76 15.49 31.17 12.61
CA VAL A 76 15.12 32.58 12.48
C VAL A 76 14.33 32.77 11.19
N VAL A 77 13.17 33.43 11.30
CA VAL A 77 12.33 33.78 10.15
C VAL A 77 13.12 34.66 9.18
N SER A 78 13.22 34.21 7.94
CA SER A 78 13.90 34.91 6.85
C SER A 78 12.93 35.09 5.67
N SER A 79 13.28 35.94 4.71
CA SER A 79 12.47 36.17 3.51
C SER A 79 12.15 34.90 2.71
N GLY A 80 12.99 33.87 2.79
CA GLY A 80 12.77 32.58 2.13
C GLY A 80 11.91 31.59 2.92
N THR A 81 11.69 31.81 4.21
CA THR A 81 11.07 30.82 5.11
C THR A 81 9.64 30.46 4.68
N ALA A 82 8.82 31.46 4.34
CA ALA A 82 7.44 31.23 3.89
C ALA A 82 7.38 30.40 2.59
N THR A 83 8.26 30.69 1.62
CA THR A 83 8.35 29.93 0.36
C THR A 83 8.71 28.47 0.62
N ARG A 84 9.71 28.22 1.48
CA ARG A 84 10.11 26.86 1.86
C ARG A 84 8.97 26.12 2.57
N LEU A 85 8.22 26.82 3.42
CA LEU A 85 7.09 26.23 4.14
C LEU A 85 5.95 25.85 3.19
N GLY A 86 5.69 26.67 2.18
CA GLY A 86 4.77 26.34 1.10
C GLY A 86 5.18 25.06 0.34
N VAL A 87 6.48 24.87 0.09
CA VAL A 87 7.02 23.64 -0.51
C VAL A 87 6.82 22.43 0.41
N VAL A 88 7.08 22.56 1.70
CA VAL A 88 6.81 21.48 2.68
C VAL A 88 5.33 21.11 2.71
N ARG A 89 4.43 22.10 2.72
CA ARG A 89 2.97 21.88 2.61
C ARG A 89 2.59 21.12 1.35
N GLN A 90 3.22 21.44 0.21
CA GLN A 90 3.00 20.73 -1.04
C GLN A 90 3.45 19.27 -0.96
N TYR A 91 4.56 18.97 -0.30
CA TYR A 91 4.99 17.60 -0.06
C TYR A 91 4.06 16.85 0.89
N VAL A 92 3.58 17.47 1.98
CA VAL A 92 2.60 16.84 2.88
C VAL A 92 1.30 16.53 2.12
N TYR A 93 0.85 17.44 1.26
CA TYR A 93 -0.29 17.19 0.37
C TYR A 93 -0.02 16.04 -0.61
N CYS A 94 1.19 15.95 -1.21
CA CYS A 94 1.59 14.78 -2.02
C CYS A 94 1.40 13.48 -1.22
N MET A 95 1.87 13.44 0.03
CA MET A 95 1.82 12.25 0.87
C MET A 95 0.38 11.84 1.19
N ASP A 96 -0.47 12.79 1.57
CA ASP A 96 -1.90 12.53 1.84
C ASP A 96 -2.60 12.02 0.57
N GLN A 97 -2.35 12.64 -0.59
CA GLN A 97 -2.90 12.16 -1.86
C GLN A 97 -2.46 10.72 -2.19
N MET A 98 -1.20 10.34 -1.94
CA MET A 98 -0.77 8.95 -2.14
C MET A 98 -1.53 7.99 -1.19
N ASN A 99 -1.77 8.41 0.05
CA ASN A 99 -2.55 7.64 1.01
C ASN A 99 -4.02 7.49 0.57
N GLN A 100 -4.66 8.57 0.12
CA GLN A 100 -6.03 8.54 -0.40
C GLN A 100 -6.15 7.67 -1.66
N ILE A 101 -5.18 7.75 -2.57
CA ILE A 101 -5.13 6.87 -3.75
C ILE A 101 -5.03 5.41 -3.30
N SER A 102 -4.15 5.10 -2.36
CA SER A 102 -4.00 3.73 -1.85
C SER A 102 -5.30 3.21 -1.20
N ILE A 103 -5.99 4.04 -0.42
CA ILE A 103 -7.29 3.73 0.18
C ILE A 103 -8.35 3.54 -0.93
N SER A 104 -8.36 4.37 -1.96
CA SER A 104 -9.32 4.25 -3.06
C SER A 104 -9.15 2.96 -3.87
N LEU A 105 -7.92 2.47 -4.00
CA LEU A 105 -7.59 1.25 -4.77
C LEU A 105 -7.83 -0.02 -3.96
N HIS A 106 -7.55 0.01 -2.65
CA HIS A 106 -7.48 -1.19 -1.83
C HIS A 106 -8.47 -1.21 -0.66
N GLY A 107 -9.29 -0.17 -0.51
CA GLY A 107 -10.15 0.04 0.65
C GLY A 107 -9.38 0.52 1.87
N SER A 108 -10.03 0.50 3.04
CA SER A 108 -9.44 0.97 4.30
C SER A 108 -8.18 0.22 4.72
N SER A 109 -7.99 -1.02 4.25
CA SER A 109 -6.79 -1.82 4.51
C SER A 109 -5.57 -1.39 3.68
N GLY A 110 -5.77 -0.59 2.63
CA GLY A 110 -4.70 -0.01 1.81
C GLY A 110 -4.06 1.24 2.41
N ARG A 111 -4.44 1.63 3.62
CA ARG A 111 -3.90 2.83 4.26
C ARG A 111 -2.40 2.68 4.50
N LEU A 112 -1.62 3.63 3.98
CA LEU A 112 -0.16 3.69 4.12
C LEU A 112 0.25 4.37 5.42
N ALA A 113 -0.51 5.39 5.85
CA ALA A 113 -0.29 6.09 7.10
C ALA A 113 -1.62 6.50 7.78
N PRO A 114 -1.65 6.56 9.12
CA PRO A 114 -2.80 7.05 9.88
C PRO A 114 -3.17 8.48 9.49
N GLN A 115 -4.46 8.81 9.50
CA GLN A 115 -4.95 10.17 9.15
C GLN A 115 -4.39 11.20 10.14
N GLU A 116 -4.29 10.80 11.39
CA GLU A 116 -3.80 11.58 12.52
C GLU A 116 -2.36 12.08 12.28
N ALA A 117 -1.55 11.36 11.50
CA ALA A 117 -0.20 11.81 11.13
C ALA A 117 -0.23 13.01 10.17
N PHE A 118 -1.16 13.04 9.22
CA PHE A 118 -1.30 14.18 8.31
C PHE A 118 -1.89 15.38 9.03
N ASP A 119 -2.89 15.17 9.88
CA ASP A 119 -3.49 16.24 10.67
C ASP A 119 -2.44 16.90 11.58
N ALA A 120 -1.58 16.10 12.22
CA ALA A 120 -0.45 16.61 12.99
C ALA A 120 0.52 17.45 12.13
N LEU A 121 0.91 16.95 10.94
CA LEU A 121 1.79 17.69 10.03
C LEU A 121 1.17 19.01 9.56
N TYR A 122 -0.13 19.04 9.25
CA TYR A 122 -0.81 20.27 8.86
C TYR A 122 -0.88 21.28 10.00
N ASN A 123 -1.18 20.82 11.23
CA ASN A 123 -1.18 21.66 12.42
C ASN A 123 0.21 22.27 12.68
N ASP A 124 1.28 21.49 12.51
CA ASP A 124 2.66 21.98 12.68
C ASP A 124 3.01 23.06 11.65
N ILE A 125 2.62 22.83 10.38
CA ILE A 125 2.82 23.80 9.30
C ILE A 125 2.04 25.09 9.59
N GLU A 126 0.80 24.99 10.05
CA GLU A 126 -0.03 26.15 10.39
C GLU A 126 0.54 26.93 11.59
N ALA A 127 1.01 26.22 12.63
CA ALA A 127 1.71 26.83 13.75
C ALA A 127 2.99 27.55 13.29
N PHE A 128 3.76 26.93 12.38
CA PHE A 128 4.97 27.53 11.82
C PHE A 128 4.63 28.78 11.00
N GLU A 129 3.59 28.72 10.17
CA GLU A 129 3.11 29.83 9.36
C GLU A 129 2.67 30.99 10.25
N THR A 130 1.93 30.70 11.32
CA THR A 130 1.51 31.71 12.31
C THR A 130 2.73 32.41 12.91
N LEU A 131 3.73 31.67 13.39
CA LEU A 131 4.97 32.24 13.93
C LEU A 131 5.76 33.08 12.90
N THR A 132 5.73 32.65 11.64
CA THR A 132 6.37 33.36 10.52
C THR A 132 5.68 34.70 10.26
N GLN A 133 4.34 34.73 10.32
CA GLN A 133 3.53 35.93 10.07
C GLN A 133 3.57 36.91 11.25
N THR A 134 3.57 36.43 12.49
CA THR A 134 3.60 37.27 13.70
C THR A 134 4.99 37.81 14.01
N ALA A 135 6.03 37.36 13.28
CA ALA A 135 7.43 37.67 13.53
C ALA A 135 7.87 37.45 15.00
N THR A 136 7.16 36.58 15.70
CA THR A 136 7.51 36.19 17.07
C THR A 136 8.76 35.32 17.05
N SER A 137 9.57 35.44 18.10
CA SER A 137 10.85 34.74 18.30
C SER A 137 10.83 33.24 17.92
N SER A 138 12.02 32.74 17.54
CA SER A 138 12.42 31.34 17.35
C SER A 138 11.37 30.36 16.82
N THR A 139 11.51 29.95 15.56
CA THR A 139 10.73 28.83 14.98
C THR A 139 11.28 27.46 15.35
N LEU A 140 12.28 27.39 16.24
CA LEU A 140 13.03 26.17 16.53
C LEU A 140 12.15 25.02 17.03
N ASP A 141 11.24 25.29 17.96
CA ASP A 141 10.42 24.25 18.59
C ASP A 141 9.47 23.62 17.57
N VAL A 142 8.76 24.46 16.81
CA VAL A 142 7.84 23.99 15.76
C VAL A 142 8.59 23.31 14.62
N ARG A 143 9.78 23.81 14.23
CA ARG A 143 10.67 23.13 13.26
C ARG A 143 11.05 21.74 13.74
N THR A 144 11.43 21.61 15.01
CA THR A 144 11.86 20.34 15.61
C THR A 144 10.70 19.35 15.68
N LEU A 145 9.52 19.84 16.04
CA LEU A 145 8.31 19.03 16.13
C LEU A 145 7.84 18.56 14.74
N LEU A 146 7.82 19.46 13.75
CA LEU A 146 7.54 19.11 12.35
C LEU A 146 8.54 18.06 11.81
N LEU A 147 9.83 18.25 12.09
CA LEU A 147 10.86 17.28 11.70
C LEU A 147 10.62 15.93 12.37
N THR A 148 10.24 15.93 13.65
CA THR A 148 9.94 14.71 14.42
C THR A 148 8.76 13.96 13.79
N HIS A 149 7.66 14.64 13.49
CA HIS A 149 6.50 14.01 12.86
C HIS A 149 6.82 13.48 11.45
N LEU A 150 7.60 14.21 10.65
CA LEU A 150 8.05 13.73 9.34
C LEU A 150 8.96 12.50 9.45
N THR A 151 9.90 12.49 10.39
CA THR A 151 10.79 11.33 10.61
C THR A 151 10.03 10.13 11.14
N ASN A 152 9.06 10.33 12.04
CA ASN A 152 8.18 9.25 12.52
C ASN A 152 7.37 8.66 11.37
N LEU A 153 6.83 9.50 10.48
CA LEU A 153 6.13 9.05 9.28
C LEU A 153 7.08 8.27 8.35
N GLN A 154 8.32 8.74 8.17
CA GLN A 154 9.33 8.03 7.38
C GLN A 154 9.62 6.63 7.94
N MET A 155 9.76 6.50 9.26
CA MET A 155 10.00 5.23 9.92
C MET A 155 8.82 4.28 9.72
N LEU A 156 7.59 4.75 9.95
CA LEU A 156 6.37 3.97 9.76
C LEU A 156 6.25 3.41 8.34
N LEU A 157 6.52 4.23 7.33
CA LEU A 157 6.49 3.81 5.92
C LEU A 157 7.63 2.86 5.56
N SER A 158 8.77 2.98 6.23
CA SER A 158 9.94 2.13 6.00
C SER A 158 9.78 0.74 6.62
N GLU A 159 9.10 0.65 7.77
CA GLU A 159 8.79 -0.57 8.53
C GLU A 159 7.59 -1.33 7.96
N GLY A 160 6.62 -0.65 7.36
CA GLY A 160 5.45 -1.26 6.72
C GLY A 160 5.73 -2.00 5.39
N ARG A 161 6.98 -2.40 5.12
CA ARG A 161 7.42 -3.12 3.91
C ARG A 161 7.71 -4.59 4.17
#